data_AF-A0A1H6LIA2-F1
#
_entry.id   AF-A0A1H6LIA2-F1
#
_cell.length_a   1.000
_cell.length_b   1.000
_cell.length_c   1.000
_cell.angle_alpha   90.00
_cell.angle_beta   90.00
_cell.angle_gamma   90.00
#
_symmetry.space_group_name_H-M   'P 1'
#
loop_
_entity.id
_entity.type
_entity.pdbx_description
1 polymer ?
#
loop_
_entity_poly.entity_id
_entity_poly.type
_entity_poly.pdbx_seq_one_letter_code
_entity_poly.pdbx_strand_id
1 'polypeptide(L)'
;MSLNVAELSATMLQAFNSELSDKWPDIKDYAAVEAKKLAENLVMIERLQLAGEITPQQARLHHQIQRNTTRTVLLTVTGLSRVAVEQAINAAMNALKDSVNGALNFTLL
;
A
#
# COMPACT_ATOMS: atom_id res chain seq x y z
N MET A 1 0.50 -18.80 1.61
CA MET A 1 -0.83 -18.18 1.41
C MET A 1 -0.70 -17.24 0.22
N SER A 2 -1.72 -17.15 -0.63
CA SER A 2 -1.70 -16.17 -1.72
C SER A 2 -2.31 -14.85 -1.23
N LEU A 3 -1.70 -13.73 -1.60
CA LEU A 3 -2.24 -12.41 -1.30
C LEU A 3 -3.54 -12.15 -2.07
N ASN A 4 -4.53 -11.57 -1.40
CA ASN A 4 -5.82 -11.23 -1.99
C ASN A 4 -5.97 -9.70 -2.12
N VAL A 5 -6.20 -9.21 -3.34
CA VAL A 5 -6.33 -7.77 -3.60
C VAL A 5 -7.42 -7.13 -2.76
N ALA A 6 -8.60 -7.77 -2.64
CA ALA A 6 -9.73 -7.19 -1.93
C ALA A 6 -9.46 -7.06 -0.42
N GLU A 7 -8.87 -8.09 0.20
CA GLU A 7 -8.52 -8.09 1.62
C GLU A 7 -7.45 -7.06 1.95
N LEU A 8 -6.38 -7.01 1.13
CA LEU A 8 -5.31 -6.03 1.30
C LEU A 8 -5.83 -4.60 1.12
N SER A 9 -6.64 -4.37 0.08
CA SER A 9 -7.23 -3.04 -0.19
C SER A 9 -8.13 -2.58 0.95
N ALA A 10 -8.97 -3.47 1.49
CA ALA A 10 -9.86 -3.15 2.60
C ALA A 10 -9.07 -2.79 3.86
N THR A 11 -8.03 -3.55 4.17
CA THR A 11 -7.16 -3.30 5.33
C THR A 11 -6.43 -1.96 5.22
N MET A 12 -5.88 -1.65 4.04
CA MET A 12 -5.24 -0.35 3.80
C MET A 12 -6.23 0.81 3.85
N LEU A 13 -7.43 0.63 3.30
CA LEU A 13 -8.46 1.67 3.34
C LEU A 13 -8.89 1.97 4.78
N GLN A 14 -8.99 0.95 5.63
CA GLN A 14 -9.26 1.13 7.05
C GLN A 14 -8.14 1.91 7.75
N ALA A 15 -6.87 1.60 7.45
CA ALA A 15 -5.73 2.33 7.99
C ALA A 15 -5.71 3.79 7.52
N PHE A 16 -5.99 4.05 6.24
CA PHE A 16 -6.11 5.41 5.72
C PHE A 16 -7.23 6.19 6.39
N ASN A 17 -8.37 5.57 6.65
CA ASN A 17 -9.49 6.22 7.35
C ASN A 17 -9.09 6.60 8.78
N SER A 18 -8.44 5.70 9.50
CA SER A 18 -7.99 5.95 10.87
C SER A 18 -7.06 7.16 10.96
N GLU A 19 -6.09 7.25 10.04
CA GLU A 19 -5.05 8.30 10.07
C GLU A 19 -5.50 9.63 9.45
N LEU A 20 -6.51 9.60 8.56
CA LEU A 20 -6.94 10.77 7.78
C LEU A 20 -8.43 11.10 7.98
N SER A 21 -8.99 10.72 9.13
CA SER A 21 -10.41 10.84 9.45
C SER A 21 -10.97 12.26 9.24
N ASP A 22 -10.23 13.29 9.62
CA ASP A 22 -10.63 14.71 9.49
C ASP A 22 -10.92 15.14 8.04
N LYS A 23 -10.27 14.50 7.07
CA LYS A 23 -10.40 14.79 5.63
C LYS A 23 -11.04 13.65 4.85
N TRP A 24 -11.54 12.63 5.55
CA TRP A 24 -12.07 11.43 4.93
C TRP A 24 -13.10 11.68 3.82
N PRO A 25 -14.10 12.57 3.99
CA PRO A 25 -15.08 12.85 2.93
C PRO A 25 -14.44 13.32 1.61
N ASP A 26 -13.34 14.07 1.68
CA ASP A 26 -12.67 14.65 0.52
C ASP A 26 -11.67 13.67 -0.12
N ILE A 27 -11.12 12.73 0.67
CA ILE A 27 -10.02 11.87 0.23
C ILE A 27 -10.44 10.43 -0.06
N LYS A 28 -11.63 10.00 0.39
CA LYS A 28 -12.04 8.58 0.41
C LYS A 28 -11.88 7.90 -0.95
N ASP A 29 -12.28 8.55 -2.03
CA ASP A 29 -12.23 7.97 -3.37
C ASP A 29 -10.78 7.84 -3.86
N TYR A 30 -9.94 8.84 -3.59
CA TYR A 30 -8.50 8.77 -3.85
C TYR A 30 -7.84 7.67 -3.02
N ALA A 31 -8.15 7.60 -1.72
CA ALA A 31 -7.65 6.60 -0.80
C ALA A 31 -8.04 5.17 -1.24
N ALA A 32 -9.26 4.97 -1.72
CA ALA A 32 -9.73 3.68 -2.23
C ALA A 32 -9.01 3.25 -3.51
N VAL A 33 -8.83 4.17 -4.46
CA VAL A 33 -8.07 3.90 -5.70
C VAL A 33 -6.62 3.56 -5.37
N GLU A 34 -5.98 4.32 -4.49
CA GLU A 34 -4.57 4.12 -4.15
C GLU A 34 -4.35 2.87 -3.29
N ALA A 35 -5.25 2.55 -2.37
CA ALA A 35 -5.23 1.28 -1.64
C ALA A 35 -5.32 0.09 -2.61
N LYS A 36 -6.21 0.16 -3.59
CA LYS A 36 -6.34 -0.88 -4.62
C LYS A 36 -5.07 -1.06 -5.44
N LYS A 37 -4.47 0.03 -5.93
CA LYS A 37 -3.22 -0.05 -6.71
C LYS A 37 -2.06 -0.61 -5.90
N LEU A 38 -1.94 -0.22 -4.62
CA LEU A 38 -0.94 -0.81 -3.71
C LEU A 38 -1.16 -2.31 -3.53
N ALA A 39 -2.41 -2.74 -3.37
CA ALA A 39 -2.74 -4.15 -3.19
C ALA A 39 -2.41 -4.96 -4.46
N GLU A 40 -2.80 -4.45 -5.63
CA GLU A 40 -2.47 -5.05 -6.93
C GLU A 40 -0.96 -5.15 -7.13
N ASN A 41 -0.20 -4.12 -6.73
CA ASN A 41 1.27 -4.15 -6.79
C ASN A 41 1.87 -5.23 -5.89
N LEU A 42 1.38 -5.40 -4.66
CA LEU A 42 1.85 -6.45 -3.75
C LEU A 42 1.56 -7.85 -4.29
N VAL A 43 0.36 -8.08 -4.86
CA VAL A 43 -0.01 -9.35 -5.49
C VAL A 43 0.82 -9.61 -6.76
N MET A 44 1.10 -8.57 -7.55
CA MET A 44 1.99 -8.67 -8.71
C MET A 44 3.41 -9.04 -8.28
N ILE A 45 3.95 -8.39 -7.24
CA ILE A 45 5.27 -8.70 -6.68
C ILE A 45 5.33 -10.16 -6.22
N GLU A 46 4.31 -10.63 -5.49
CA GLU A 46 4.20 -12.03 -5.06
C GLU A 46 4.28 -12.97 -6.25
N ARG A 47 3.43 -12.78 -7.25
CA ARG A 47 3.39 -13.62 -8.44
C ARG A 47 4.74 -13.69 -9.15
N LEU A 48 5.35 -12.53 -9.41
CA LEU A 48 6.62 -12.45 -10.15
C LEU A 48 7.81 -13.02 -9.36
N GLN A 49 7.84 -12.78 -8.06
CA GLN A 49 8.92 -13.28 -7.21
C GLN A 49 8.83 -14.81 -7.05
N LEU A 50 7.63 -15.36 -6.84
CA LEU A 50 7.42 -16.81 -6.78
C LEU A 50 7.71 -17.51 -8.12
N ALA A 51 7.50 -16.80 -9.23
CA ALA A 51 7.89 -17.27 -10.57
C ALA A 51 9.40 -17.13 -10.85
N GLY A 52 10.17 -16.48 -9.97
CA GLY A 52 11.60 -16.21 -10.18
C GLY A 52 11.89 -15.15 -11.25
N GLU A 53 10.88 -14.40 -11.69
CA GLU A 53 11.01 -13.36 -12.73
C GLU A 53 11.62 -12.06 -12.19
N ILE A 54 11.52 -11.82 -10.87
CA ILE A 54 12.13 -10.66 -10.21
C ILE A 54 12.92 -11.07 -8.97
N THR A 55 13.99 -10.34 -8.72
CA THR A 55 14.80 -10.42 -7.50
C THR A 55 14.13 -9.68 -6.34
N PRO A 56 14.50 -9.96 -5.07
CA PRO A 56 14.04 -9.20 -3.92
C PRO A 56 14.34 -7.69 -4.02
N GLN A 57 15.42 -7.31 -4.70
CA GLN A 57 15.78 -5.91 -4.93
C GLN A 57 14.80 -5.24 -5.91
N GLN A 58 14.45 -5.92 -7.00
CA GLN A 58 13.44 -5.43 -7.95
C GLN A 58 12.06 -5.36 -7.30
N ALA A 59 11.68 -6.33 -6.47
CA ALA A 59 10.44 -6.28 -5.68
C ALA A 59 10.37 -5.03 -4.78
N ARG A 60 11.46 -4.69 -4.09
CA ARG A 60 11.54 -3.46 -3.29
C ARG A 60 11.38 -2.20 -4.13
N LEU A 61 11.96 -2.16 -5.33
CA LEU A 61 11.80 -1.03 -6.25
C LEU A 61 10.35 -0.88 -6.72
N HIS A 62 9.69 -1.97 -7.12
CA HIS A 62 8.27 -1.94 -7.48
C HIS A 62 7.41 -1.40 -6.34
N HIS A 63 7.65 -1.89 -5.12
CA HIS A 63 6.93 -1.43 -3.94
C HIS A 63 7.19 0.06 -3.65
N GLN A 64 8.45 0.50 -3.72
CA GLN A 64 8.83 1.90 -3.47
C GLN A 64 8.20 2.84 -4.50
N ILE A 65 8.17 2.46 -5.79
CA ILE A 65 7.52 3.23 -6.85
C ILE A 65 6.03 3.39 -6.53
N GLN A 66 5.33 2.29 -6.24
CA GLN A 66 3.89 2.34 -5.99
C GLN A 66 3.57 3.14 -4.72
N ARG A 67 4.36 2.96 -3.65
CA ARG A 67 4.25 3.76 -2.42
C ARG A 67 4.45 5.25 -2.70
N ASN A 68 5.41 5.60 -3.56
CA ASN A 68 5.64 6.99 -3.93
C ASN A 68 4.49 7.56 -4.76
N THR A 69 3.95 6.79 -5.71
CA THR A 69 2.76 7.18 -6.48
C THR A 69 1.59 7.49 -5.56
N THR A 70 1.29 6.61 -4.61
CA THR A 70 0.20 6.81 -3.64
C THR A 70 0.41 8.05 -2.79
N ARG A 71 1.63 8.25 -2.27
CA ARG A 71 1.99 9.48 -1.56
C ARG A 71 1.71 10.72 -2.42
N THR A 72 2.18 10.73 -3.66
CA THR A 72 2.01 11.87 -4.56
C THR A 72 0.54 12.16 -4.82
N VAL A 73 -0.27 11.13 -5.06
CA VAL A 73 -1.72 11.28 -5.28
C VAL A 73 -2.41 11.85 -4.05
N LEU A 74 -2.18 11.28 -2.87
CA LEU A 74 -2.81 11.78 -1.65
C LEU A 74 -2.42 13.23 -1.33
N LEU A 75 -1.18 13.63 -1.60
CA LEU A 75 -0.72 15.00 -1.42
C LEU A 75 -1.34 16.02 -2.38
N THR A 76 -2.03 15.57 -3.43
CA THR A 76 -2.80 16.49 -4.28
C THR A 76 -4.08 16.99 -3.61
N VAL A 77 -4.54 16.33 -2.54
CA VAL A 77 -5.74 16.76 -1.82
C VAL A 77 -5.42 17.93 -0.90
N THR A 78 -6.16 19.03 -1.08
CA THR A 78 -5.94 20.26 -0.33
C THR A 78 -6.18 20.04 1.17
N GLY A 79 -5.23 20.51 1.99
CA GLY A 79 -5.31 20.41 3.45
C GLY A 79 -4.74 19.13 4.06
N LEU A 80 -4.25 18.19 3.25
CA LEU A 80 -3.43 17.09 3.75
C LEU A 80 -1.97 17.53 3.91
N SER A 81 -1.42 17.31 5.11
CA SER A 81 0.00 17.52 5.35
C SER A 81 0.82 16.32 4.87
N ARG A 82 2.08 16.56 4.50
CA ARG A 82 3.03 15.48 4.19
C ARG A 82 3.16 14.48 5.34
N VAL A 83 3.13 14.94 6.58
CA VAL A 83 3.25 14.08 7.77
C VAL A 83 2.05 13.15 7.88
N ALA A 84 0.82 13.66 7.73
CA ALA A 84 -0.39 12.86 7.81
C ALA A 84 -0.44 11.77 6.72
N VAL A 85 -0.06 12.10 5.48
CA VAL A 85 0.01 11.13 4.39
C VAL A 85 1.04 10.03 4.65
N GLU A 86 2.23 10.38 5.17
CA GLU A 86 3.24 9.37 5.51
C GLU A 86 2.80 8.47 6.68
N GLN A 87 2.12 9.03 7.68
CA GLN A 87 1.54 8.27 8.79
C GLN A 87 0.51 7.26 8.28
N ALA A 88 -0.42 7.71 7.44
CA ALA A 88 -1.42 6.86 6.79
C ALA A 88 -0.80 5.71 6.00
N ILE A 89 0.20 6.00 5.16
CA ILE A 89 0.93 4.99 4.38
C ILE A 89 1.67 4.01 5.29
N ASN A 90 2.37 4.50 6.32
CA ASN A 90 3.10 3.63 7.24
C ASN A 90 2.16 2.74 8.06
N ALA A 91 1.03 3.28 8.53
CA ALA A 91 0.00 2.51 9.23
C ALA A 91 -0.56 1.39 8.34
N ALA A 92 -0.86 1.71 7.08
CA ALA A 92 -1.30 0.74 6.08
C ALA A 92 -0.25 -0.37 5.84
N MET A 93 1.03 -0.02 5.68
CA MET A 93 2.08 -1.02 5.47
C MET A 93 2.31 -1.90 6.71
N ASN A 94 2.26 -1.31 7.90
CA ASN A 94 2.39 -2.04 9.16
C ASN A 94 1.25 -3.07 9.33
N ALA A 95 0.01 -2.69 8.98
CA ALA A 95 -1.14 -3.58 9.06
C ALA A 95 -1.03 -4.80 8.11
N LEU A 96 -0.28 -4.67 7.01
CA LEU A 96 -0.10 -5.72 6.02
C LEU A 96 1.18 -6.56 6.21
N LYS A 97 2.07 -6.15 7.11
CA LYS A 97 3.44 -6.65 7.20
C LYS A 97 3.53 -8.17 7.30
N ASP A 98 2.77 -8.76 8.23
CA ASP A 98 2.83 -10.20 8.49
C ASP A 98 2.26 -11.01 7.32
N SER A 99 1.14 -10.55 6.75
CA SER A 99 0.52 -11.19 5.59
C SER A 99 1.45 -11.16 4.37
N VAL A 100 2.07 -10.02 4.08
CA VAL A 100 2.91 -9.84 2.89
C VAL A 100 4.24 -10.55 3.04
N ASN A 101 4.96 -10.34 4.14
CA ASN A 101 6.26 -10.96 4.34
C ASN A 101 6.13 -12.49 4.50
N GLY A 102 5.05 -12.98 5.10
CA GLY A 102 4.74 -14.40 5.20
C GLY A 102 4.43 -15.05 3.85
N ALA A 103 3.79 -14.32 2.92
CA ALA A 103 3.53 -14.81 1.56
C ALA A 103 4.80 -14.88 0.70
N LEU A 104 5.68 -13.89 0.84
CA LEU A 104 6.87 -13.72 0.00
C LEU A 104 8.11 -14.51 0.49
N ASN A 105 8.09 -15.01 1.74
CA ASN A 105 9.25 -15.61 2.41
C ASN A 105 10.49 -14.70 2.48
N PHE A 106 10.32 -13.39 2.40
CA PHE A 106 11.35 -12.39 2.67
C PHE A 106 10.72 -11.07 3.16
N THR A 107 11.53 -10.19 3.75
CA THR A 107 11.07 -8.89 4.22
C THR A 107 10.99 -7.88 3.07
N LEU A 108 9.75 -7.56 2.67
CA LEU A 108 9.41 -6.47 1.77
C LEU A 108 8.91 -5.23 2.55
N LEU A 109 8.01 -5.45 3.53
CA LEU A 109 7.40 -4.42 4.39
C LEU A 109 8.05 -4.37 5.79
#